data_AF-A0A943AYS7-F1
#
_entry.id   AF-A0A943AYS7-F1
#
_cell.length_a   1.000
_cell.length_b   1.000
_cell.length_c   1.000
_cell.angle_alpha   90.00
_cell.angle_beta   90.00
_cell.angle_gamma   90.00
#
_symmetry.space_group_name_H-M   'P 1'
#
loop_
_entity.id
_entity.type
_entity.pdbx_description
1 polymer ?
#
loop_
_entity_poly.entity_id
_entity_poly.type
_entity_poly.pdbx_seq_one_letter_code
_entity_poly.pdbx_strand_id
1 'polypeptide(L)' 'MWKCKCCGEKLIKFAETKFYDIDKNGNILKDESDSEGSFKCMYCDYESNNINDIAEWEED' A
#
# COMPACT_ATOMS: atom_id res chain seq x y z
N MET A 1 5.06 5.22 -8.81
CA MET A 1 5.30 4.12 -7.85
C MET A 1 5.01 4.64 -6.45
N TRP A 2 4.36 3.83 -5.60
CA TRP A 2 4.02 4.23 -4.23
C TRP A 2 5.27 4.27 -3.33
N LYS A 3 5.55 5.44 -2.75
CA LYS A 3 6.59 5.64 -1.73
C LYS A 3 5.96 5.92 -0.38
N CYS A 4 6.50 5.31 0.68
CA CYS A 4 6.04 5.52 2.04
C CYS A 4 6.33 6.95 2.49
N LYS A 5 5.31 7.63 3.02
CA LYS A 5 5.46 8.99 3.56
C LYS A 5 6.32 9.07 4.81
N CYS A 6 6.44 7.97 5.56
CA CYS A 6 7.23 7.93 6.79
C CYS A 6 8.74 7.82 6.53
N CYS A 7 9.15 6.92 5.62
CA CYS A 7 10.58 6.62 5.40
C CYS A 7 11.07 6.84 3.97
N GLY A 8 10.20 7.19 3.03
CA GLY A 8 10.54 7.39 1.62
C GLY A 8 10.82 6.11 0.82
N GLU A 9 10.79 4.94 1.46
CA GLU A 9 11.03 3.66 0.78
C GLU A 9 9.80 3.17 0.01
N LYS A 10 10.00 2.24 -0.92
CA LYS A 10 8.93 1.64 -1.73
C LYS A 10 7.94 0.90 -0.84
N LEU A 11 6.65 1.17 -1.01
CA LEU A 11 5.61 0.46 -0.26
C LEU A 11 5.37 -0.93 -0.88
N ILE A 12 5.37 -1.98 -0.06
CA ILE A 12 4.92 -3.34 -0.44
C ILE A 12 3.70 -3.66 0.41
N LYS A 13 2.56 -4.04 -0.20
CA LYS A 13 1.35 -4.36 0.56
C LYS A 13 1.47 -5.72 1.25
N PHE A 14 1.14 -5.78 2.54
CA PHE A 14 0.84 -7.01 3.28
C PHE A 14 -0.60 -6.92 3.79
N ALA A 15 -1.58 -7.35 2.99
CA ALA A 15 -2.76 -7.92 3.62
C ALA A 15 -2.27 -9.27 4.16
N GLU A 16 -2.52 -9.58 5.43
CA GLU A 16 -1.91 -10.67 6.23
C GLU A 16 -1.72 -12.05 5.55
N THR A 17 -2.29 -12.28 4.35
CA THR A 17 -2.10 -13.51 3.56
C THR A 17 -2.07 -13.35 2.03
N LYS A 18 -2.21 -12.14 1.44
CA LYS A 18 -2.30 -11.98 -0.03
C LYS A 18 -1.53 -10.76 -0.55
N PHE A 19 -0.63 -11.01 -1.51
CA PHE A 19 0.07 -9.97 -2.28
C PHE A 19 -0.89 -9.42 -3.33
N TYR A 20 -1.15 -8.12 -3.29
CA TYR A 20 -2.00 -7.44 -4.26
C TYR A 20 -1.26 -6.28 -4.91
N ASP A 21 -1.43 -6.11 -6.21
CA ASP A 21 -0.95 -4.92 -6.92
C ASP A 21 -1.87 -3.72 -6.62
N ILE A 22 -1.33 -2.50 -6.66
CA ILE A 22 -2.09 -1.26 -6.50
C ILE A 22 -1.82 -0.38 -7.71
N ASP A 23 -2.89 0.12 -8.34
CA ASP A 23 -2.78 1.06 -9.43
C ASP A 23 -2.36 2.46 -8.93
N LYS A 24 -2.00 3.36 -9.85
CA LYS A 24 -1.64 4.74 -9.54
C LYS A 24 -2.73 5.54 -8.82
N ASN A 25 -3.99 5.17 -9.00
CA ASN A 25 -5.14 5.78 -8.33
C ASN A 25 -5.42 5.17 -6.95
N GLY A 26 -4.61 4.21 -6.50
CA GLY A 26 -4.77 3.57 -5.19
C GLY A 26 -5.76 2.41 -5.19
N ASN A 27 -6.25 1.98 -6.36
CA ASN A 27 -7.14 0.83 -6.45
C ASN A 27 -6.34 -0.47 -6.39
N ILE A 28 -6.84 -1.42 -5.61
CA ILE A 28 -6.25 -2.75 -5.48
C ILE A 28 -6.59 -3.56 -6.74
N LEU A 29 -5.56 -3.97 -7.48
CA LEU A 29 -5.65 -4.83 -8.64
C LEU A 29 -5.72 -6.30 -8.16
N LYS A 30 -6.96 -6.76 -7.91
CA LYS A 30 -7.47 -8.10 -7.53
C LYS A 30 -7.31 -8.58 -6.08
N ASP A 31 -8.40 -8.73 -5.33
CA ASP A 31 -9.25 -9.94 -5.33
C ASP A 31 -10.60 -9.59 -4.68
N GLU A 32 -11.65 -10.20 -5.18
CA GLU A 32 -13.08 -10.03 -4.88
C GLU A 32 -13.44 -10.40 -3.43
N SER A 33 -12.90 -9.67 -2.46
CA SER A 33 -13.34 -9.75 -1.08
C SER A 33 -13.24 -8.40 -0.42
N ASP A 34 -14.37 -8.02 0.15
CA ASP A 34 -14.69 -6.87 1.00
C ASP A 34 -13.82 -6.78 2.28
N SER A 35 -12.60 -7.32 2.27
CA SER A 35 -11.65 -7.16 3.36
C SER A 35 -11.01 -5.79 3.21
N GLU A 36 -11.32 -4.90 4.16
CA GLU A 36 -10.53 -3.70 4.50
C GLU A 36 -9.07 -4.12 4.77
N GLY A 37 -8.30 -4.34 3.70
CA GLY A 37 -6.90 -4.71 3.82
C GLY A 37 -6.10 -3.50 4.25
N SER A 38 -5.37 -3.61 5.36
CA SER A 38 -4.41 -2.58 5.77
C SER A 38 -3.20 -2.57 4.81
N PHE A 39 -2.63 -1.39 4.63
CA PHE A 39 -1.39 -1.15 3.91
C PHE A 39 -0.29 -0.98 4.96
N LYS A 40 0.84 -1.65 4.79
CA LYS A 40 1.95 -1.60 5.74
C LYS A 40 3.28 -1.41 5.03
N CYS A 41 4.14 -0.55 5.55
CA CYS A 41 5.49 -0.38 5.04
C CYS A 41 6.42 -1.44 5.64
N MET A 42 7.14 -2.19 4.81
CA MET A 42 8.10 -3.20 5.28
C MET A 42 9.34 -2.64 5.99
N TYR A 43 9.64 -1.34 5.79
CA TYR A 43 10.88 -0.73 6.26
C TYR A 43 10.72 0.01 7.59
N CYS A 44 9.59 0.68 7.79
CA CYS A 44 9.31 1.45 9.01
C CYS A 44 8.13 0.92 9.82
N ASP A 45 7.53 -0.20 9.41
CA ASP A 45 6.38 -0.85 10.05
C ASP A 45 5.11 0.02 10.10
N TYR A 46 5.12 1.23 9.53
CA TYR A 46 3.97 2.13 9.48
C TYR A 46 2.82 1.45 8.74
N GLU A 47 1.61 1.47 9.30
CA GLU A 47 0.42 0.85 8.72
C GLU A 47 -0.76 1.82 8.68
N SER A 48 -1.59 1.69 7.65
CA SER A 48 -2.83 2.45 7.51
C SER A 48 -3.82 1.70 6.63
N ASN A 49 -5.12 1.90 6.85
CA ASN A 49 -6.18 1.32 6.03
C ASN A 49 -6.42 2.08 4.71
N ASN A 50 -5.75 3.23 4.54
CA ASN A 50 -5.83 4.04 3.34
C ASN A 50 -4.44 4.27 2.75
N ILE A 51 -4.28 3.93 1.47
CA ILE A 51 -3.01 4.06 0.75
C ILE A 51 -2.49 5.50 0.73
N ASN A 52 -3.38 6.49 0.66
CA ASN A 52 -2.99 7.91 0.64
C ASN A 52 -2.51 8.41 2.00
N ASP A 53 -2.84 7.74 3.10
CA ASP A 53 -2.35 8.09 4.44
C ASP A 53 -0.94 7.54 4.70
N ILE A 54 -0.59 6.40 4.08
CA ILE A 54 0.71 5.74 4.26
C ILE A 54 1.73 6.08 3.16
N ALA A 55 1.27 6.35 1.95
CA ALA A 55 2.14 6.49 0.78
C ALA A 55 1.66 7.60 -0.17
N GLU A 56 2.57 8.03 -1.04
CA GLU A 56 2.31 8.92 -2.16
C GLU A 56 2.79 8.28 -3.48
N TRP A 57 2.08 8.55 -4.56
CA TRP A 57 2.47 8.09 -5.88
C TRP A 57 3.45 9.08 -6.50
N GLU A 58 4.69 8.64 -6.75
CA GLU A 58 5.65 9.40 -7.53
C GLU A 58 5.72 8.84 -8.95
N GLU A 59 5.43 9.66 -9.96
CA GLU A 59 5.76 9.32 -11.35
C GLU A 59 7.28 9.42 -11.49
N ASP A 60 7.93 8.28 -11.79
CA ASP A 60 9.36 8.24 -12.12
C ASP A 60 9.58 8.84 -13.52
#